data_AF-A0A2V8QKV6-F1
#
_entry.id   AF-A0A2V8QKV6-F1
#
_cell.length_a   1.000
_cell.length_b   1.000
_cell.length_c   1.000
_cell.angle_alpha   90.00
_cell.angle_beta   90.00
_cell.angle_gamma   90.00
#
_symmetry.space_group_name_H-M   'P 1'
#
loop_
_entity.id
_entity.type
_entity.pdbx_description
1 polymer ?
#
loop_
_entity_poly.entity_id
_entity_poly.type
_entity_poly.pdbx_seq_one_letter_code
_entity_poly.pdbx_strand_id
1 'polypeptide(L)' 'MEREALGLIECRGLVAMIEAADAAVKSANVVLVGWEKIDAGLVTAIVRGEVGAVKAA' A
#
# COMPACT_ATOMS: atom_id res chain seq x y z
N MET A 1 -3.67 -19.66 -7.77
CA MET A 1 -3.35 -18.38 -7.11
C MET A 1 -4.66 -17.81 -6.62
N GLU A 2 -4.85 -17.76 -5.31
CA GLU A 2 -5.96 -17.04 -4.70
C GLU A 2 -5.90 -15.58 -5.16
N ARG A 3 -7.00 -15.03 -5.66
CA ARG A 3 -7.03 -13.64 -6.14
C ARG A 3 -7.16 -12.70 -4.95
N GLU A 4 -6.05 -12.49 -4.24
CA GLU A 4 -5.96 -11.45 -3.21
C GLU A 4 -6.26 -10.07 -3.82
N ALA A 5 -6.92 -9.22 -3.03
CA ALA A 5 -7.24 -7.86 -3.44
C ALA A 5 -5.96 -7.01 -3.58
N LEU A 6 -6.03 -5.98 -4.42
CA LEU A 6 -4.97 -4.99 -4.61
C LEU A 6 -5.36 -3.68 -3.93
N GLY A 7 -4.49 -3.17 -3.05
CA GLY A 7 -4.55 -1.80 -2.55
C GLY A 7 -3.39 -0.97 -3.09
N LEU A 8 -3.66 0.28 -3.44
CA LEU A 8 -2.67 1.25 -3.94
C LEU A 8 -2.81 2.54 -3.15
N ILE A 9 -1.70 3.03 -2.57
CA ILE A 9 -1.67 4.31 -1.85
C ILE A 9 -0.60 5.20 -2.48
N GLU A 10 -1.02 6.28 -3.13
CA GLU A 10 -0.12 7.22 -3.80
C GLU A 10 0.07 8.48 -2.98
N CYS A 11 1.33 8.86 -2.78
CA CYS A 11 1.74 9.97 -1.94
C CYS A 11 2.74 10.87 -2.67
N ARG A 12 2.85 12.12 -2.22
CA ARG A 12 3.96 13.00 -2.61
C ARG A 12 5.13 12.80 -1.65
N GLY A 13 6.22 12.26 -2.19
CA GLY A 13 7.47 12.01 -1.47
C GLY A 13 7.54 10.61 -0.86
N LEU A 14 8.77 10.11 -0.74
CA LEU A 14 9.05 8.76 -0.22
C LEU A 14 8.65 8.62 1.26
N VAL A 15 8.86 9.66 2.08
CA VAL A 15 8.55 9.63 3.52
C VAL A 15 7.05 9.43 3.76
N ALA A 16 6.20 10.19 3.07
CA ALA A 16 4.75 10.05 3.18
C ALA A 16 4.26 8.67 2.73
N MET A 17 4.85 8.10 1.66
CA MET A 17 4.53 6.73 1.22
C MET A 17 4.93 5.69 2.27
N ILE A 18 6.10 5.84 2.92
CA ILE A 18 6.54 4.95 3.99
C ILE A 18 5.58 5.01 5.20
N GLU A 19 5.18 6.21 5.61
CA GLU A 19 4.20 6.39 6.70
C GLU A 19 2.85 5.76 6.36
N ALA A 20 2.37 5.93 5.13
CA ALA A 20 1.15 5.30 4.66
C ALA A 20 1.25 3.77 4.64
N ALA A 21 2.39 3.22 4.18
CA ALA A 21 2.63 1.78 4.17
C ALA A 21 2.69 1.21 5.60
N ASP A 22 3.37 1.89 6.53
CA ASP A 22 3.44 1.50 7.95
C ASP A 22 2.05 1.49 8.61
N ALA A 23 1.23 2.53 8.34
CA ALA A 23 -0.14 2.60 8.83
C ALA A 23 -1.00 1.46 8.27
N ALA A 24 -0.91 1.19 6.97
CA ALA A 24 -1.70 0.16 6.29
C ALA A 24 -1.42 -1.25 6.86
N VAL A 25 -0.14 -1.64 6.96
CA VAL A 25 0.24 -2.99 7.44
C VAL A 25 -0.01 -3.18 8.94
N LYS A 26 -0.11 -2.09 9.73
CA LYS A 26 -0.48 -2.15 11.15
C LYS A 26 -1.99 -2.16 11.39
N SER A 27 -2.78 -1.67 10.44
CA SER A 27 -4.23 -1.51 10.59
C SER A 27 -5.01 -2.77 10.22
N ALA A 28 -4.48 -3.59 9.28
CA ALA A 28 -5.14 -4.81 8.86
C ALA A 28 -4.14 -5.88 8.38
N ASN A 29 -4.63 -7.12 8.20
CA ASN A 29 -3.85 -8.23 7.67
C ASN A 29 -3.59 -8.07 6.16
N VAL A 30 -2.70 -7.15 5.81
CA VAL A 30 -2.23 -6.90 4.45
C VAL A 30 -0.70 -6.96 4.40
N VAL A 31 -0.17 -7.29 3.24
CA VAL A 31 1.27 -7.35 2.99
C VAL A 31 1.65 -6.25 2.01
N LEU A 32 2.64 -5.43 2.35
CA LEU A 32 3.31 -4.57 1.40
C LEU A 32 4.12 -5.43 0.44
N VAL A 33 3.69 -5.52 -0.82
CA VAL A 33 4.33 -6.35 -1.85
C VAL A 33 5.33 -5.58 -2.69
N GLY A 34 5.33 -4.26 -2.59
CA GLY A 34 6.26 -3.40 -3.30
C GLY A 34 5.86 -1.94 -3.22
N TRP A 35 6.68 -1.10 -3.82
CA TRP A 35 6.39 0.31 -4.02
C TRP A 35 6.99 0.74 -5.36
N GLU A 36 6.39 1.74 -5.98
CA GLU A 36 6.84 2.28 -7.26
C GLU A 36 7.05 3.78 -7.15
N LYS A 37 8.16 4.25 -7.71
CA LYS A 37 8.38 5.68 -7.95
C LYS A 37 8.00 5.97 -9.39
N ILE A 38 7.03 6.85 -9.58
CA ILE A 38 6.61 7.27 -10.92
C ILE A 38 7.45 8.48 -11.35
N ASP A 39 6.95 9.70 -11.15
CA ASP A 39 7.63 10.97 -11.43
C ASP A 39 6.98 12.13 -10.65
N ALA A 40 7.49 13.36 -10.74
CA ALA A 40 6.94 14.56 -10.08
C ALA A 40 6.81 14.43 -8.55
N GLY A 41 7.66 13.58 -7.96
CA GLY A 41 7.63 13.25 -6.54
C GLY A 41 6.51 12.30 -6.12
N LEU A 42 5.81 11.65 -7.06
CA LEU A 42 4.76 10.67 -6.75
C LEU A 42 5.36 9.29 -6.50
N VAL A 43 4.96 8.68 -5.39
CA VAL A 43 5.41 7.38 -4.93
C VAL A 43 4.22 6.58 -4.43
N THR A 44 4.09 5.34 -4.89
CA THR A 44 2.91 4.50 -4.65
C THR A 44 3.29 3.23 -3.90
N ALA A 45 2.64 2.98 -2.76
CA ALA A 45 2.71 1.71 -2.04
C ALA A 45 1.72 0.70 -2.63
N ILE A 46 2.11 -0.58 -2.69
CA ILE A 46 1.30 -1.66 -3.25
C ILE A 46 1.08 -2.71 -2.16
N VAL A 47 -0.17 -2.94 -1.77
CA VAL A 47 -0.54 -3.93 -0.74
C VAL A 47 -1.44 -5.03 -1.28
N ARG A 48 -1.36 -6.23 -0.69
CA ARG A 48 -2.21 -7.39 -0.98
C ARG A 48 -2.83 -7.97 0.29
N GLY A 49 -4.01 -8.55 0.16
CA GLY A 49 -4.70 -9.27 1.23
C GLY A 49 -6.15 -9.59 0.89
N GLU A 50 -6.93 -10.04 1.87
CA GLU A 50 -8.38 -10.18 1.69
C GLU A 50 -9.03 -8.81 1.46
N VAL A 51 -10.14 -8.77 0.71
CA VAL A 51 -10.80 -7.50 0.33
C VAL A 51 -11.22 -6.66 1.55
N GLY A 52 -11.61 -7.29 2.66
CA GLY A 52 -11.95 -6.60 3.90
C GLY A 52 -10.72 -5.96 4.55
N ALA A 53 -9.60 -6.70 4.58
CA ALA A 53 -8.34 -6.19 5.11
C ALA A 53 -7.79 -5.04 4.27
N VAL A 54 -7.81 -5.15 2.94
CA VAL A 54 -7.35 -4.09 2.02
C VAL A 54 -8.20 -2.81 2.11
N LYS A 55 -9.47 -2.90 2.52
CA LYS A 55 -10.32 -1.73 2.76
C LYS A 55 -10.10 -1.08 4.14
N ALA A 56 -9.62 -1.86 5.11
CA ALA A 56 -9.38 -1.41 6.47
C ALA A 56 -7.95 -0.88 6.68
N ALA A 57 -7.00 -1.40 5.88
CA ALA A 57 -5.68 -0.85 5.69
C ALA A 57 -5.74 0.54 5.02
#